data_AF-K2EE78-F1
#
_entry.id   AF-K2EE78-F1
#
_cell.length_a   1.000
_cell.length_b   1.000
_cell.length_c   1.000
_cell.angle_alpha   90.00
_cell.angle_beta   90.00
_cell.angle_gamma   90.00
#
_symmetry.space_group_name_H-M   'P 1'
#
loop_
_entity.id
_entity.type
_entity.pdbx_description
1 polymer ?
#
loop_
_entity_poly.entity_id
_entity_poly.type
_entity_poly.pdbx_seq_one_letter_code
_entity_poly.pdbx_strand_id
1 'polypeptide(L)'
;MKTILLIFFSACFLIPTNAKARLGDTIEVSRQRYGKPIIYPADNMNPLMKNAHNESYSYKGWRIRVAYINDHAVRMLYARESKPDVSPMLQDYEIQAILKAEIHDGTWEKLRKKSIVEEAILKTNHPNKMFVFSQASWRNTNGCIAYSPNGMTLYIDSPDATKWENTMANAKAEKRKQDTPDF
;
A
#
# COMPACT_ATOMS: atom_id res chain seq x y z
N MET A 1 -49.45 2.33 -47.62
CA MET A 1 -48.93 2.59 -46.25
C MET A 1 -47.88 1.54 -45.94
N LYS A 2 -46.61 1.93 -45.82
CA LYS A 2 -45.51 1.04 -45.41
C LYS A 2 -44.87 1.66 -44.16
N THR A 3 -45.03 0.99 -43.03
CA THR A 3 -44.42 1.40 -41.75
C THR A 3 -43.09 0.67 -41.63
N ILE A 4 -41.97 1.41 -41.64
CA ILE A 4 -40.63 0.87 -41.41
C ILE A 4 -40.34 1.02 -39.91
N LEU A 5 -40.18 -0.10 -39.21
CA LEU A 5 -39.79 -0.15 -37.80
C LEU A 5 -38.26 -0.19 -37.72
N LEU A 6 -37.64 0.89 -37.23
CA LEU A 6 -36.20 0.99 -37.00
C LEU A 6 -35.90 0.55 -35.55
N ILE A 7 -35.29 -0.63 -35.39
CA ILE A 7 -34.80 -1.13 -34.10
C ILE A 7 -33.36 -0.64 -33.93
N PHE A 8 -33.14 0.30 -33.01
CA PHE A 8 -31.80 0.70 -32.59
C PHE A 8 -31.22 -0.35 -31.63
N PHE A 9 -30.32 -1.20 -32.14
CA PHE A 9 -29.49 -2.09 -31.33
C PHE A 9 -28.39 -1.24 -30.67
N SER A 10 -28.64 -0.77 -29.44
CA SER A 10 -27.63 -0.07 -28.64
C SER A 10 -26.60 -1.09 -28.14
N ALA A 11 -25.49 -1.22 -28.85
CA ALA A 11 -24.35 -2.02 -28.42
C ALA A 11 -23.71 -1.36 -27.18
N CYS A 12 -24.01 -1.88 -25.99
CA CYS A 12 -23.25 -1.57 -24.78
C CYS A 12 -21.81 -2.09 -24.94
N PHE A 13 -20.89 -1.20 -25.34
CA PHE A 13 -19.46 -1.45 -25.20
C PHE A 13 -19.14 -1.58 -23.71
N LEU A 14 -19.00 -2.81 -23.23
CA LEU A 14 -18.38 -3.11 -21.94
C LEU A 14 -16.90 -2.74 -22.06
N ILE A 15 -16.53 -1.50 -21.73
CA ILE A 15 -15.13 -1.11 -21.57
C ILE A 15 -14.61 -1.92 -20.39
N PRO A 16 -13.63 -2.82 -20.57
CA PRO A 16 -13.00 -3.49 -19.45
C PRO A 16 -12.33 -2.41 -18.61
N THR A 17 -12.88 -2.14 -17.43
CA THR A 17 -12.19 -1.35 -16.42
C THR A 17 -11.01 -2.18 -15.95
N ASN A 18 -9.86 -2.02 -16.62
CA ASN A 18 -8.59 -2.46 -16.04
C ASN A 18 -8.47 -1.72 -14.71
N ALA A 19 -8.79 -2.41 -13.62
CA ALA A 19 -8.67 -1.85 -12.29
C ALA A 19 -7.19 -1.54 -12.09
N LYS A 20 -6.82 -0.25 -12.22
CA LYS A 20 -5.49 0.24 -11.87
C LYS A 20 -5.20 -0.18 -10.43
N ALA A 21 -3.94 -0.58 -10.18
CA ALA A 21 -3.46 -0.79 -8.82
C ALA A 21 -3.74 0.46 -7.98
N ARG A 22 -3.97 0.28 -6.67
CA ARG A 22 -4.29 1.43 -5.80
C ARG A 22 -3.02 2.11 -5.32
N LEU A 23 -1.92 1.38 -5.22
CA LEU A 23 -0.60 2.00 -5.11
C LEU A 23 -0.35 2.91 -6.32
N GLY A 24 -0.04 4.18 -6.08
CA GLY A 24 0.06 5.23 -7.09
C GLY A 24 -1.22 6.05 -7.32
N ASP A 25 -2.38 5.62 -6.80
CA ASP A 25 -3.61 6.42 -6.86
C ASP A 25 -3.41 7.78 -6.20
N THR A 26 -4.09 8.80 -6.71
CA THR A 26 -4.13 10.10 -6.03
C THR A 26 -5.00 10.03 -4.77
N ILE A 27 -4.91 11.06 -3.93
CA ILE A 27 -5.81 11.23 -2.78
C ILE A 27 -7.28 11.20 -3.24
N GLU A 28 -7.62 11.93 -4.31
CA GLU A 28 -8.99 12.02 -4.84
C GLU A 28 -9.48 10.66 -5.35
N VAL A 29 -8.66 9.92 -6.09
CA VAL A 29 -9.02 8.57 -6.57
C VAL A 29 -9.23 7.62 -5.39
N SER A 30 -8.38 7.71 -4.37
CA SER A 30 -8.54 6.93 -3.14
C SER A 30 -9.87 7.24 -2.43
N ARG A 31 -10.22 8.52 -2.31
CA ARG A 31 -11.49 8.97 -1.69
C ARG A 31 -12.71 8.60 -2.51
N GLN A 32 -12.64 8.64 -3.84
CA GLN A 32 -13.71 8.13 -4.70
C GLN A 32 -13.91 6.63 -4.51
N ARG A 33 -12.82 5.88 -4.33
CA ARG A 33 -12.84 4.42 -4.18
C ARG A 33 -13.30 3.96 -2.80
N TYR A 34 -12.79 4.58 -1.74
CA TYR A 34 -12.96 4.13 -0.36
C TYR A 34 -13.93 4.99 0.45
N GLY A 35 -14.31 6.16 -0.07
CA GLY A 35 -15.13 7.14 0.64
C GLY A 35 -14.30 8.16 1.41
N LYS A 36 -14.95 8.86 2.35
CA LYS A 36 -14.29 9.88 3.17
C LYS A 36 -13.28 9.24 4.13
N PRO A 37 -12.12 9.89 4.36
CA PRO A 37 -11.17 9.40 5.34
C PRO A 37 -11.76 9.44 6.75
N ILE A 38 -11.37 8.46 7.56
CA ILE A 38 -11.76 8.30 8.95
C ILE A 38 -10.56 8.63 9.83
N ILE A 39 -10.82 9.40 10.88
CA ILE A 39 -9.80 9.75 11.87
C ILE A 39 -9.79 8.66 12.94
N TYR A 40 -8.70 7.91 13.02
CA TYR A 40 -8.42 7.03 14.15
C TYR A 40 -7.36 7.70 15.05
N PRO A 41 -7.64 7.98 16.33
CA PRO A 41 -6.66 8.65 17.21
C PRO A 41 -5.29 7.97 17.27
N ALA A 42 -5.26 6.63 17.21
CA ALA A 42 -4.03 5.85 17.17
C ALA A 42 -3.17 6.08 15.91
N ASP A 43 -3.77 6.48 14.79
CA ASP A 43 -3.04 6.72 13.55
C ASP A 43 -2.27 8.04 13.58
N ASN A 44 -2.77 9.03 14.32
CA ASN A 44 -2.05 10.29 14.52
C ASN A 44 -0.79 10.08 15.36
N MET A 45 -0.85 9.17 16.35
CA MET A 45 0.30 8.83 17.18
C MET A 45 1.31 7.93 16.44
N ASN A 46 0.82 7.10 15.53
CA ASN A 46 1.63 6.14 14.77
C ASN A 46 1.31 6.25 13.27
N PRO A 47 1.75 7.33 12.58
CA PRO A 47 1.51 7.50 11.15
C PRO A 47 2.11 6.32 10.37
N LEU A 48 1.47 5.94 9.26
CA LEU A 48 1.94 4.84 8.43
C LEU A 48 3.32 5.15 7.83
N MET A 49 3.55 6.42 7.51
CA MET A 49 4.85 6.94 7.14
C MET A 49 5.04 8.33 7.74
N LYS A 50 6.19 8.56 8.38
CA LYS A 50 6.51 9.86 8.99
C LYS A 50 6.75 10.92 7.90
N ASN A 51 6.38 12.17 8.18
CA ASN A 51 6.52 13.30 7.26
C ASN A 51 5.82 13.12 5.91
N ALA A 52 4.79 12.26 5.85
CA ALA A 52 3.94 12.07 4.69
C ALA A 52 2.50 12.47 5.03
N HIS A 53 1.68 12.72 4.01
CA HIS A 53 0.24 12.84 4.22
C HIS A 53 -0.35 11.45 4.44
N ASN A 54 -1.04 11.23 5.55
CA ASN A 54 -1.56 9.91 5.92
C ASN A 54 -3.09 9.97 6.02
N GLU A 55 -3.78 9.08 5.31
CA GLU A 55 -5.23 8.89 5.45
C GLU A 55 -5.57 7.43 5.80
N SER A 56 -6.69 7.26 6.48
CA SER A 56 -7.24 5.96 6.82
C SER A 56 -8.69 5.89 6.33
N TYR A 57 -9.10 4.72 5.87
CA TYR A 57 -10.41 4.47 5.29
C TYR A 57 -11.00 3.19 5.88
N SER A 58 -12.33 3.15 5.97
CA SER A 58 -13.11 1.93 6.17
C SER A 58 -13.75 1.54 4.85
N TYR A 59 -13.49 0.32 4.38
CA TYR A 59 -14.04 -0.16 3.14
C TYR A 59 -14.38 -1.64 3.22
N LYS A 60 -15.67 -1.97 3.17
CA LYS A 60 -16.18 -3.37 3.16
C LYS A 60 -15.62 -4.23 4.30
N GLY A 61 -15.52 -3.69 5.51
CA GLY A 61 -14.97 -4.39 6.68
C GLY A 61 -13.45 -4.42 6.75
N TRP A 62 -12.76 -3.70 5.86
CA TRP A 62 -11.33 -3.49 5.87
C TRP A 62 -10.98 -2.09 6.35
N ARG A 63 -9.93 -2.02 7.15
CA ARG A 63 -9.20 -0.80 7.42
C ARG A 63 -8.06 -0.68 6.42
N ILE A 64 -8.06 0.41 5.66
CA ILE A 64 -7.03 0.72 4.67
C ILE A 64 -6.34 1.99 5.11
N ARG A 65 -5.03 1.94 5.35
CA ARG A 65 -4.23 3.14 5.63
C ARG A 65 -3.36 3.42 4.42
N VAL A 66 -3.21 4.68 4.07
CA VAL A 66 -2.46 5.11 2.89
C VAL A 66 -1.57 6.28 3.27
N ALA A 67 -0.30 6.21 2.88
CA ALA A 67 0.63 7.31 2.94
C ALA A 67 0.89 7.85 1.53
N TYR A 68 0.77 9.17 1.39
CA TYR A 68 0.92 9.90 0.15
C TYR A 68 2.17 10.77 0.16
N ILE A 69 2.89 10.77 -0.96
CA ILE A 69 3.96 11.72 -1.27
C ILE A 69 3.60 12.37 -2.60
N ASN A 70 3.68 13.71 -2.66
CA ASN A 70 3.28 14.47 -3.86
C ASN A 70 1.89 14.03 -4.36
N ASP A 71 0.95 13.86 -3.43
CA ASP A 71 -0.43 13.41 -3.65
C ASP A 71 -0.63 12.00 -4.22
N HIS A 72 0.43 11.21 -4.36
CA HIS A 72 0.37 9.82 -4.83
C HIS A 72 0.58 8.81 -3.69
N ALA A 73 -0.23 7.75 -3.67
CA ALA A 73 -0.12 6.67 -2.70
C ALA A 73 1.19 5.89 -2.89
N VAL A 74 2.09 5.94 -1.91
CA VAL A 74 3.40 5.25 -1.97
C VAL A 74 3.53 4.10 -0.97
N ARG A 75 2.70 4.08 0.06
CA ARG A 75 2.62 2.98 1.02
C ARG A 75 1.17 2.78 1.44
N MET A 76 0.75 1.52 1.45
CA MET A 76 -0.57 1.10 1.90
C MET A 76 -0.46 0.03 2.98
N LEU A 77 -1.42 0.03 3.90
CA LEU A 77 -1.61 -1.02 4.90
C LEU A 77 -3.05 -1.50 4.83
N TYR A 78 -3.20 -2.81 4.73
CA TYR A 78 -4.46 -3.52 4.77
C TYR A 78 -4.59 -4.29 6.08
N ALA A 79 -5.70 -4.10 6.78
CA ALA A 79 -6.08 -4.85 7.97
C ALA A 79 -7.59 -5.09 7.97
N ARG A 80 -8.03 -6.18 8.60
CA ARG A 80 -9.45 -6.31 8.92
C ARG A 80 -9.84 -5.26 9.96
N GLU A 81 -11.05 -4.75 9.88
CA GLU A 81 -11.61 -3.98 11.00
C GLU A 81 -11.76 -4.90 12.22
N SER A 82 -11.36 -4.39 13.39
CA SER A 82 -11.49 -5.14 14.63
C SER A 82 -12.97 -5.33 14.96
N LYS A 83 -13.41 -6.58 15.06
CA LYS A 83 -14.75 -6.98 15.49
C LYS A 83 -14.61 -8.12 16.52
N PRO A 84 -15.43 -8.16 17.59
CA PRO A 84 -15.27 -9.14 18.67
C PRO A 84 -15.20 -10.61 18.21
N ASP A 85 -15.95 -10.97 17.18
CA ASP A 85 -16.08 -12.36 16.71
C ASP A 85 -15.31 -12.66 15.41
N VAL A 86 -14.46 -11.73 14.96
CA VAL A 86 -13.69 -11.89 13.72
C VAL A 86 -12.22 -11.95 14.03
N SER A 87 -11.59 -13.07 13.64
CA SER A 87 -10.13 -13.20 13.75
C SER A 87 -9.43 -12.06 13.00
N PRO A 88 -8.47 -11.36 13.63
CA PRO A 88 -7.68 -10.32 12.98
C PRO A 88 -6.65 -10.90 12.00
N MET A 89 -6.45 -12.22 11.99
CA MET A 89 -5.49 -12.88 11.11
C MET A 89 -6.00 -12.92 9.67
N LEU A 90 -5.17 -12.40 8.76
CA LEU A 90 -5.39 -12.49 7.34
C LEU A 90 -5.21 -13.93 6.88
N GLN A 91 -6.17 -14.39 6.09
CA GLN A 91 -6.11 -15.69 5.43
C GLN A 91 -5.34 -15.59 4.11
N ASP A 92 -4.75 -16.69 3.66
CA ASP A 92 -3.95 -16.71 2.43
C ASP A 92 -4.73 -16.18 1.21
N TYR A 93 -6.01 -16.53 1.07
CA TYR A 93 -6.85 -16.06 -0.03
C TYR A 93 -7.08 -14.54 0.01
N GLU A 94 -7.10 -13.92 1.20
CA GLU A 94 -7.23 -12.47 1.35
C GLU A 94 -5.95 -11.76 0.97
N ILE A 95 -4.81 -12.31 1.39
CA ILE A 95 -3.50 -11.82 0.97
C ILE A 95 -3.39 -11.87 -0.55
N GLN A 96 -3.75 -12.99 -1.18
CA GLN A 96 -3.73 -13.11 -2.64
C GLN A 96 -4.69 -12.13 -3.32
N ALA A 97 -5.87 -11.88 -2.74
CA ALA A 97 -6.82 -10.89 -3.27
C ALA A 97 -6.26 -9.47 -3.20
N ILE A 98 -5.56 -9.10 -2.12
CA ILE A 98 -4.90 -7.80 -2.00
C ILE A 98 -3.76 -7.68 -3.00
N LEU A 99 -2.86 -8.67 -3.05
CA LEU A 99 -1.74 -8.68 -4.01
C LEU A 99 -2.24 -8.55 -5.45
N LYS A 100 -3.26 -9.32 -5.82
CA LYS A 100 -3.89 -9.23 -7.16
C LYS A 100 -4.43 -7.84 -7.44
N ALA A 101 -4.94 -7.13 -6.45
CA ALA A 101 -5.47 -5.79 -6.63
C ALA A 101 -4.38 -4.70 -6.66
N GLU A 102 -3.17 -4.99 -6.17
CA GLU A 102 -2.00 -4.09 -6.22
C GLU A 102 -0.98 -4.46 -7.30
N ILE A 103 -1.28 -5.44 -8.15
CA ILE A 103 -0.32 -6.01 -9.10
C ILE A 103 0.12 -5.04 -10.21
N HIS A 104 -0.76 -4.09 -10.56
CA HIS A 104 -0.64 -3.24 -11.75
C HIS A 104 -0.40 -4.09 -13.01
N ASP A 105 0.69 -3.84 -13.73
CA ASP A 105 1.18 -4.54 -14.92
C ASP A 105 2.33 -5.51 -14.58
N GLY A 106 2.62 -5.71 -13.29
CA GLY A 106 3.68 -6.58 -12.83
C GLY A 106 3.23 -7.99 -12.47
N THR A 107 4.12 -8.74 -11.82
CA THR A 107 3.79 -10.03 -11.19
C THR A 107 4.39 -10.11 -9.80
N TRP A 108 3.65 -10.69 -8.86
CA TRP A 108 4.13 -10.91 -7.49
C TRP A 108 4.86 -12.24 -7.37
N GLU A 109 6.06 -12.20 -6.80
CA GLU A 109 6.84 -13.37 -6.43
C GLU A 109 7.00 -13.41 -4.89
N LYS A 110 6.72 -14.56 -4.30
CA LYS A 110 6.90 -14.77 -2.85
C LYS A 110 8.38 -14.95 -2.53
N LEU A 111 8.91 -14.11 -1.66
CA LEU A 111 10.30 -14.19 -1.21
C LEU A 111 10.47 -15.38 -0.26
N ARG A 112 11.45 -16.25 -0.54
CA ARG A 112 11.81 -17.35 0.36
C ARG A 112 12.60 -16.79 1.55
N LYS A 113 12.27 -17.22 2.78
CA LYS A 113 12.92 -16.81 4.04
C LYS A 113 14.46 -17.01 4.13
N LYS A 114 15.14 -17.55 3.10
CA LYS A 114 16.51 -18.08 3.20
C LYS A 114 17.55 -17.47 2.24
N SER A 115 17.23 -16.53 1.36
CA SER A 115 18.29 -15.89 0.56
C SER A 115 19.06 -14.89 1.43
N ILE A 116 20.10 -15.36 2.12
CA ILE A 116 20.97 -14.57 3.04
C ILE A 116 21.43 -13.24 2.41
N VAL A 117 21.66 -13.22 1.10
CA VAL A 117 22.08 -12.03 0.33
C VAL A 117 20.94 -11.04 0.10
N GLU A 118 19.75 -11.54 -0.21
CA GLU A 118 18.56 -10.71 -0.47
C GLU A 118 17.97 -10.19 0.83
N GLU A 119 17.96 -11.03 1.87
CA GLU A 119 17.73 -10.60 3.25
C GLU A 119 18.73 -9.53 3.67
N ALA A 120 20.03 -9.65 3.40
CA ALA A 120 21.00 -8.63 3.79
C ALA A 120 20.77 -7.27 3.09
N ILE A 121 20.46 -7.29 1.78
CA ILE A 121 20.17 -6.08 0.99
C ILE A 121 18.84 -5.43 1.40
N LEU A 122 17.81 -6.25 1.68
CA LEU A 122 16.51 -5.76 2.15
C LEU A 122 16.52 -5.34 3.63
N LYS A 123 17.29 -6.03 4.49
CA LYS A 123 17.41 -5.73 5.94
C LYS A 123 18.17 -4.44 6.21
N THR A 124 19.11 -4.05 5.36
CA THR A 124 19.95 -2.87 5.57
C THR A 124 19.35 -1.58 5.02
N ASN A 125 18.53 -1.66 3.97
CA ASN A 125 18.02 -0.48 3.26
C ASN A 125 16.50 -0.31 3.25
N HIS A 126 15.71 -1.27 3.75
CA HIS A 126 14.26 -1.09 3.86
C HIS A 126 13.93 -0.22 5.09
N PRO A 127 13.29 0.94 4.90
CA PRO A 127 13.09 1.91 5.98
C PRO A 127 12.10 1.43 7.05
N ASN A 128 11.12 0.60 6.68
CA ASN A 128 10.25 -0.05 7.66
C ASN A 128 10.91 -1.33 8.20
N LYS A 129 11.48 -1.24 9.40
CA LYS A 129 12.13 -2.36 10.09
C LYS A 129 11.19 -3.53 10.41
N MET A 130 9.87 -3.34 10.38
CA MET A 130 8.91 -4.45 10.52
C MET A 130 8.96 -5.44 9.36
N PHE A 131 9.46 -5.02 8.18
CA PHE A 131 9.72 -5.91 7.05
C PHE A 131 10.63 -7.08 7.45
N VAL A 132 11.67 -6.81 8.24
CA VAL A 132 12.68 -7.79 8.67
C VAL A 132 12.08 -8.89 9.55
N PHE A 133 11.00 -8.59 10.26
CA PHE A 133 10.30 -9.54 11.13
C PHE A 133 9.10 -10.19 10.43
N SER A 134 8.97 -10.03 9.12
CA SER A 134 7.82 -10.53 8.38
C SER A 134 7.72 -12.05 8.37
N GLN A 135 6.51 -12.53 8.61
CA GLN A 135 6.18 -13.95 8.46
C GLN A 135 6.19 -14.35 6.98
N ALA A 136 5.78 -13.42 6.11
CA ALA A 136 5.79 -13.57 4.67
C ALA A 136 6.02 -12.23 3.97
N SER A 137 6.71 -12.30 2.83
CA SER A 137 7.02 -11.15 1.98
C SER A 137 6.94 -11.53 0.50
N TRP A 138 6.64 -10.54 -0.34
CA TRP A 138 6.58 -10.65 -1.79
C TRP A 138 7.24 -9.44 -2.43
N ARG A 139 7.76 -9.62 -3.63
CA ARG A 139 8.26 -8.54 -4.49
C ARG A 139 7.51 -8.59 -5.81
N ASN A 140 7.16 -7.44 -6.37
CA ASN A 140 6.68 -7.39 -7.74
C ASN A 140 7.77 -6.94 -8.74
N THR A 141 7.56 -7.23 -10.02
CA THR A 141 8.48 -6.84 -11.11
C THR A 141 8.70 -5.33 -11.26
N ASN A 142 7.80 -4.51 -10.70
CA ASN A 142 7.90 -3.05 -10.68
C ASN A 142 8.68 -2.53 -9.45
N GLY A 143 9.30 -3.44 -8.67
CA GLY A 143 10.07 -3.10 -7.48
C GLY A 143 9.23 -2.84 -6.23
N CYS A 144 7.91 -3.03 -6.28
CA CYS A 144 7.07 -2.92 -5.10
C CYS A 144 7.29 -4.11 -4.15
N ILE A 145 7.13 -3.88 -2.86
CA ILE A 145 7.33 -4.88 -1.82
C ILE A 145 6.04 -5.02 -1.01
N ALA A 146 5.60 -6.26 -0.81
CA ALA A 146 4.51 -6.58 0.10
C ALA A 146 5.03 -7.40 1.29
N TYR A 147 4.54 -7.17 2.49
CA TYR A 147 4.97 -7.93 3.67
C TYR A 147 3.93 -7.95 4.78
N SER A 148 3.91 -9.07 5.50
CA SER A 148 3.06 -9.25 6.67
C SER A 148 3.93 -9.54 7.91
N PRO A 149 4.14 -8.53 8.78
CA PRO A 149 4.94 -8.67 10.01
C PRO A 149 4.43 -9.78 10.93
N ASN A 150 3.12 -9.87 11.09
CA ASN A 150 2.47 -10.62 12.17
C ASN A 150 1.25 -11.44 11.71
N GLY A 151 0.98 -11.52 10.40
CA GLY A 151 -0.20 -12.19 9.86
C GLY A 151 -1.50 -11.38 9.97
N MET A 152 -1.55 -10.28 10.72
CA MET A 152 -2.76 -9.46 10.91
C MET A 152 -2.89 -8.30 9.92
N THR A 153 -1.76 -7.90 9.35
CA THR A 153 -1.66 -6.73 8.47
C THR A 153 -0.84 -7.08 7.25
N LEU A 154 -1.15 -6.46 6.12
CA LEU A 154 -0.35 -6.54 4.90
C LEU A 154 0.03 -5.13 4.48
N TYR A 155 1.33 -4.87 4.45
CA TYR A 155 1.92 -3.63 3.95
C TYR A 155 2.26 -3.80 2.48
N ILE A 156 2.09 -2.74 1.70
CA ILE A 156 2.47 -2.65 0.29
C ILE A 156 3.23 -1.34 0.11
N ASP A 157 4.50 -1.43 -0.28
CA ASP A 157 5.42 -0.30 -0.42
C ASP A 157 5.84 -0.15 -1.88
N SER A 158 5.80 1.08 -2.39
CA SER A 158 6.43 1.43 -3.66
C SER A 158 7.92 1.71 -3.47
N PRO A 159 8.73 1.67 -4.54
CA PRO A 159 10.12 2.14 -4.49
C PRO A 159 10.27 3.57 -3.95
N ASP A 160 9.29 4.44 -4.23
CA ASP A 160 9.31 5.84 -3.81
C ASP A 160 9.19 6.01 -2.29
N ALA A 161 8.45 5.12 -1.61
CA ALA A 161 8.41 5.12 -0.14
C ALA A 161 9.81 4.91 0.45
N THR A 162 10.57 3.96 -0.11
CA THR A 162 11.95 3.69 0.31
C THR A 162 12.86 4.88 0.05
N LYS A 163 12.78 5.46 -1.15
CA LYS A 163 13.56 6.64 -1.53
C LYS A 163 13.30 7.81 -0.57
N TRP A 164 12.04 8.10 -0.28
CA TRP A 164 11.64 9.20 0.59
C TRP A 164 12.14 9.06 2.02
N GLU A 165 11.93 7.91 2.65
CA GLU A 165 12.34 7.69 4.04
C GLU A 165 13.87 7.79 4.17
N ASN A 166 14.62 7.32 3.17
CA ASN A 166 16.07 7.48 3.10
C ASN A 166 16.48 8.96 2.92
N THR A 167 15.83 9.71 2.03
CA THR A 167 16.08 11.15 1.87
C THR A 167 15.82 11.91 3.17
N MET A 168 14.72 11.63 3.86
CA MET A 168 14.39 12.26 5.15
C MET A 168 15.38 11.88 6.25
N ALA A 169 15.81 10.61 6.30
CA ALA A 169 16.81 10.16 7.26
C ALA A 169 18.17 10.85 7.04
N ASN A 170 18.60 10.99 5.79
CA ASN A 170 19.84 11.67 5.43
C ASN A 170 19.76 13.16 5.75
N ALA A 171 18.67 13.85 5.39
CA ALA A 171 18.47 15.25 5.74
C ALA A 171 18.51 15.49 7.26
N LYS A 172 17.89 14.59 8.03
CA LYS A 172 17.95 14.63 9.51
C LYS A 172 19.36 14.37 10.04
N ALA A 173 20.13 13.49 9.40
CA ALA A 173 21.51 13.22 9.80
C ALA A 173 22.41 14.44 9.54
N GLU A 174 22.28 15.07 8.37
CA GLU A 174 23.04 16.28 8.04
C GLU A 174 22.68 17.45 8.97
N LYS A 175 21.39 17.68 9.23
CA LYS A 175 20.98 18.69 10.20
C LYS A 175 21.58 18.45 11.59
N ARG A 176 21.58 17.21 12.07
CA ARG A 176 22.21 16.87 13.37
C ARG A 176 23.70 17.17 13.41
N LYS A 177 24.43 16.97 12.30
CA LYS A 177 25.86 17.32 12.22
C LYS A 177 26.05 18.84 12.30
N GLN A 178 25.21 19.61 11.62
CA GLN A 178 25.25 21.07 11.65
C GLN A 178 24.90 21.65 13.03
N ASP A 179 23.95 21.03 13.73
CA ASP A 179 23.49 21.44 15.06
C ASP A 179 24.41 20.94 16.19
N THR A 180 25.49 20.20 15.90
CA THR A 180 26.42 19.68 16.92
C THR A 180 27.29 20.82 17.45
N PRO A 181 27.23 21.17 18.75
CA PRO A 181 28.10 22.20 19.32
C PRO A 181 29.57 21.81 19.22
N ASP A 182 30.44 22.80 19.00
CA ASP A 182 31.88 22.63 19.16
C ASP A 182 32.20 22.74 20.65
N PHE A 183 32.81 21.70 21.24
CA PHE A 183 33.15 21.61 22.66
C PHE A 183 34.65 21.76 22.88
#